data_AF-A0A4W6DQY2-F1
#
_entry.id   AF-A0A4W6DQY2-F1
#
_cell.length_a   1.000
_cell.length_b   1.000
_cell.length_c   1.000
_cell.angle_alpha   90.00
_cell.angle_beta   90.00
_cell.angle_gamma   90.00
#
_symmetry.space_group_name_H-M   'P 1'
#
loop_
_entity.id
_entity.type
_entity.pdbx_description
1 polymer ?
#
loop_
_entity_poly.entity_id
_entity_poly.type
_entity_poly.pdbx_seq_one_letter_code
_entity_poly.pdbx_strand_id
1 'polypeptide(L)'
;FLHSGRKLYRLVGVSFGLLCILQIALNISLRLTLSLSDRPDNKTSGVEVNCKILADSDHYFKQGWVYFRPSFYYISSTKKSWQDSRDDCLRRGADLVIINSREEQDFTRKFHRISWIGLTLRETKGEWKWVDGTPLTKRFTLLLFLF
;
A
#
# COMPACT_ATOMS: atom_id res chain seq x y z
N PHE A 1 -43.28 64.63 -1.42
CA PHE A 1 -43.44 63.20 -1.06
C PHE A 1 -42.77 62.21 -2.04
N LEU A 2 -42.68 62.45 -3.36
CA LEU A 2 -42.07 61.50 -4.34
C LEU A 2 -40.53 61.41 -4.42
N HIS A 3 -39.78 62.26 -3.69
CA HIS A 3 -38.31 62.24 -3.69
C HIS A 3 -37.72 61.36 -2.57
N SER A 4 -38.49 61.15 -1.48
CA SER A 4 -38.08 60.33 -0.33
C SER A 4 -38.18 58.82 -0.61
N GLY A 5 -39.25 58.39 -1.29
CA GLY A 5 -39.48 56.96 -1.62
C GLY A 5 -38.46 56.35 -2.59
N ARG A 6 -37.89 57.13 -3.52
CA ARG A 6 -36.87 56.65 -4.46
C ARG A 6 -35.50 56.40 -3.80
N LYS A 7 -35.16 57.20 -2.79
CA LYS A 7 -33.94 56.96 -1.97
C LYS A 7 -34.13 55.74 -1.08
N LEU A 8 -35.32 55.55 -0.53
CA LEU A 8 -35.66 54.39 0.29
C LEU A 8 -35.62 53.08 -0.53
N TYR A 9 -36.23 53.05 -1.73
CA TYR A 9 -36.19 51.85 -2.59
C TYR A 9 -34.78 51.51 -3.06
N ARG A 10 -33.93 52.52 -3.33
CA ARG A 10 -32.51 52.30 -3.64
C ARG A 10 -31.74 51.76 -2.44
N LEU A 11 -31.98 52.29 -1.24
CA LEU A 11 -31.34 51.82 -0.01
C LEU A 11 -31.78 50.39 0.33
N VAL A 12 -33.08 50.11 0.20
CA VAL A 12 -33.67 48.77 0.38
C VAL A 12 -33.11 47.80 -0.66
N GLY A 13 -33.03 48.19 -1.93
CA GLY A 13 -32.44 47.37 -2.99
C GLY A 13 -30.95 47.08 -2.80
N VAL A 14 -30.16 48.07 -2.37
CA VAL A 14 -28.74 47.89 -2.02
C VAL A 14 -28.61 46.97 -0.81
N SER A 15 -29.43 47.16 0.22
CA SER A 15 -29.41 46.31 1.41
C SER A 15 -29.81 44.87 1.09
N PHE A 16 -30.82 44.66 0.25
CA PHE A 16 -31.25 43.34 -0.18
C PHE A 16 -30.17 42.67 -1.05
N GLY A 17 -29.54 43.41 -1.96
CA GLY A 17 -28.40 42.93 -2.74
C GLY A 17 -27.21 42.51 -1.88
N LEU A 18 -26.84 43.31 -0.87
CA LEU A 18 -25.78 42.97 0.08
C LEU A 18 -26.13 41.74 0.92
N LEU A 19 -27.38 41.63 1.38
CA LEU A 19 -27.87 40.46 2.11
C LEU A 19 -27.81 39.20 1.24
N CYS A 20 -28.15 39.28 -0.05
CA CYS A 20 -28.00 38.17 -0.98
C CYS A 20 -26.54 37.75 -1.17
N ILE A 21 -25.63 38.71 -1.31
CA ILE A 21 -24.19 38.43 -1.46
C ILE A 21 -23.65 37.75 -0.19
N LEU A 22 -24.02 38.24 1.00
CA LEU A 22 -23.62 37.64 2.27
C LEU A 22 -24.17 36.21 2.42
N GLN A 23 -25.43 35.98 2.02
CA GLN A 23 -26.04 34.65 2.06
C GLN A 23 -25.36 33.66 1.10
N ILE A 24 -24.97 34.11 -0.10
CA ILE A 24 -24.23 33.30 -1.07
C ILE A 24 -22.83 32.99 -0.54
N ALA A 25 -22.10 33.99 -0.03
CA ALA A 25 -20.78 33.80 0.54
C ALA A 25 -20.81 32.83 1.72
N LEU A 26 -21.77 32.96 2.64
CA LEU A 26 -21.94 32.04 3.77
C LEU A 26 -22.26 30.62 3.30
N ASN A 27 -23.11 30.45 2.28
CA ASN A 27 -23.41 29.14 1.72
C ASN A 27 -22.19 28.50 1.04
N ILE A 28 -21.38 29.29 0.31
CA ILE A 28 -20.13 28.83 -0.31
C ILE A 28 -19.11 28.46 0.77
N SER A 29 -18.91 29.31 1.78
CA SER A 29 -18.02 29.05 2.91
C SER A 29 -18.47 27.83 3.70
N LEU A 30 -19.76 27.67 3.99
CA LEU A 30 -20.30 26.50 4.67
C LEU A 30 -20.12 25.23 3.84
N ARG A 31 -20.33 25.26 2.52
CA ARG A 31 -20.02 24.13 1.64
C ARG A 31 -18.54 23.84 1.59
N LEU A 32 -17.67 24.85 1.56
CA LEU A 32 -16.22 24.66 1.57
C LEU A 32 -15.76 24.07 2.90
N THR A 33 -16.31 24.54 4.03
CA THR A 33 -16.06 23.97 5.36
C THR A 33 -16.62 22.56 5.47
N LEU A 34 -17.80 22.26 4.93
CA LEU A 34 -18.32 20.89 4.87
C LEU A 34 -17.45 20.00 3.97
N SER A 35 -16.97 20.50 2.83
CA SER A 35 -16.04 19.77 1.94
C SER A 35 -14.63 19.59 2.53
N LEU A 36 -14.18 20.49 3.41
CA LEU A 36 -12.91 20.37 4.14
C LEU A 36 -13.07 19.57 5.45
N SER A 37 -14.26 19.60 6.06
CA SER A 37 -14.66 18.79 7.22
C SER A 37 -15.03 17.37 6.80
N ASP A 38 -15.34 17.14 5.53
CA ASP A 38 -15.35 15.85 4.85
C ASP A 38 -13.90 15.42 4.56
N ARG A 39 -12.99 15.66 5.51
CA ARG A 39 -11.83 14.79 5.69
C ARG A 39 -12.41 13.52 6.33
N PRO A 40 -12.61 12.45 5.56
CA PRO A 40 -13.12 11.22 6.11
C PRO A 40 -11.91 10.57 6.79
N ASP A 41 -11.84 10.70 8.11
CA ASP A 41 -11.52 9.51 8.88
C ASP A 41 -12.56 8.45 8.47
N ASN A 42 -12.10 7.47 7.72
CA ASN A 42 -12.85 6.43 6.98
C ASN A 42 -13.29 6.77 5.53
N LYS A 43 -12.43 6.38 4.58
CA LYS A 43 -12.83 5.73 3.32
C LYS A 43 -12.24 4.32 3.31
N THR A 44 -12.97 3.39 3.90
CA THR A 44 -12.99 1.94 3.59
C THR A 44 -13.27 1.81 2.09
N SER A 45 -12.40 1.36 1.16
CA SER A 45 -11.41 0.28 1.20
C SER A 45 -10.17 0.55 0.32
N GLY A 46 -9.75 1.80 0.12
CA GLY A 46 -8.64 2.14 -0.79
C GLY A 46 -7.59 3.11 -0.25
N VAL A 47 -7.94 3.96 0.72
CA VAL A 47 -7.04 5.01 1.24
C VAL A 47 -6.41 4.60 2.58
N GLU A 48 -7.10 3.80 3.39
CA GLU A 48 -6.58 3.30 4.66
C GLU A 48 -5.48 2.22 4.47
N VAL A 49 -5.54 1.47 3.37
CA VAL A 49 -4.49 0.52 2.97
C VAL A 49 -3.21 1.28 2.59
N ASN A 50 -3.34 2.45 1.95
CA ASN A 50 -2.20 3.21 1.45
C ASN A 50 -1.40 3.88 2.59
N CYS A 51 -2.04 4.48 3.59
CA CYS A 51 -1.33 5.07 4.72
C CYS A 51 -0.62 4.05 5.61
N LYS A 52 -1.20 2.85 5.80
CA LYS A 52 -0.54 1.74 6.51
C LYS A 52 0.64 1.18 5.71
N ILE A 53 0.47 0.94 4.41
CA ILE A 53 1.57 0.47 3.54
C ILE A 53 2.71 1.49 3.50
N LEU A 54 2.44 2.80 3.44
CA LEU A 54 3.50 3.82 3.40
C LEU A 54 4.31 3.88 4.70
N ALA A 55 3.65 3.81 5.86
CA ALA A 55 4.32 3.80 7.16
C ALA A 55 5.10 2.50 7.41
N ASP A 56 4.51 1.37 7.04
CA ASP A 56 5.12 0.04 7.15
C ASP A 56 6.29 -0.09 6.17
N SER A 57 6.17 0.47 4.96
CA SER A 57 7.22 0.48 3.97
C SER A 57 8.43 1.28 4.42
N ASP A 58 8.26 2.45 5.07
CA ASP A 58 9.39 3.22 5.61
C ASP A 58 10.15 2.44 6.69
N HIS A 59 9.42 1.76 7.57
CA HIS A 59 9.99 0.88 8.59
C HIS A 59 10.76 -0.31 7.98
N TYR A 60 10.17 -1.00 7.00
CA TYR A 60 10.81 -2.10 6.30
C TYR A 60 12.05 -1.64 5.51
N PHE A 61 12.00 -0.49 4.84
CA PHE A 61 13.16 0.07 4.14
C PHE A 61 14.31 0.40 5.08
N LYS A 62 14.03 0.97 6.27
CA LYS A 62 15.06 1.23 7.29
C LYS A 62 15.73 -0.03 7.79
N GLN A 63 15.03 -1.16 7.78
CA GLN A 63 15.58 -2.48 8.13
C GLN A 63 16.27 -3.19 6.95
N GLY A 64 16.35 -2.56 5.78
CA GLY A 64 17.01 -3.11 4.59
C GLY A 64 16.15 -4.09 3.79
N TRP A 65 14.82 -4.04 3.94
CA TRP A 65 13.90 -4.79 3.08
C TRP A 65 13.69 -4.08 1.75
N VAL A 66 13.42 -4.84 0.71
CA VAL A 66 13.16 -4.36 -0.64
C VAL A 66 11.73 -4.70 -1.03
N TYR A 67 10.98 -3.71 -1.53
CA TYR A 67 9.63 -3.92 -2.02
C TYR A 67 9.65 -4.33 -3.50
N PHE A 68 8.91 -5.38 -3.87
CA PHE A 68 8.72 -5.77 -5.28
C PHE A 68 7.38 -6.48 -5.49
N ARG A 69 6.46 -5.84 -6.23
CA ARG A 69 5.04 -6.27 -6.29
C ARG A 69 4.49 -6.40 -4.85
N PRO A 70 3.34 -7.02 -4.50
CA PRO A 70 2.71 -6.74 -3.20
C PRO A 70 3.46 -7.36 -1.99
N SER A 71 4.76 -7.63 -2.11
CA SER A 71 5.61 -8.32 -1.15
C SER A 71 6.87 -7.53 -0.82
N PHE A 72 7.34 -7.68 0.41
CA PHE A 72 8.64 -7.21 0.89
C PHE A 72 9.62 -8.38 0.97
N TYR A 73 10.87 -8.15 0.59
CA TYR A 73 11.93 -9.15 0.53
C TYR A 73 13.10 -8.72 1.40
N TYR A 74 13.60 -9.65 2.21
CA TYR A 74 14.81 -9.46 3.00
C TYR A 74 15.89 -10.43 2.51
N ILE A 75 17.08 -9.90 2.23
CA ILE A 75 18.22 -10.70 1.81
C ILE A 75 19.18 -10.76 2.98
N SER A 76 19.29 -11.94 3.59
CA SER A 76 20.21 -12.15 4.70
C SER A 76 21.66 -11.94 4.25
N SER A 77 22.44 -11.26 5.09
CA SER A 77 23.89 -11.13 4.92
C SER A 77 24.66 -12.35 5.45
N THR A 78 23.99 -13.23 6.20
CA THR A 78 24.60 -14.39 6.87
C THR A 78 24.25 -15.70 6.17
N LYS A 79 25.22 -16.62 6.10
CA LYS A 79 24.99 -17.98 5.63
C LYS A 79 24.53 -18.86 6.78
N LYS A 80 23.42 -19.57 6.59
CA LYS A 80 22.78 -20.46 7.57
C LYS A 80 22.33 -21.75 6.88
N SER A 81 21.96 -22.78 7.63
CA SER A 81 21.27 -23.95 7.06
C SER A 81 19.87 -23.54 6.56
N TRP A 82 19.23 -24.37 5.72
CA TRP A 82 17.87 -24.07 5.24
C TRP A 82 16.90 -23.87 6.41
N GLN A 83 16.97 -24.74 7.42
CA GLN A 83 16.12 -24.67 8.60
C GLN A 83 16.40 -23.40 9.43
N ASP A 84 17.66 -23.12 9.74
CA ASP A 84 18.04 -21.92 10.50
C ASP A 84 17.69 -20.62 9.75
N SER A 85 17.76 -20.64 8.42
CA SER A 85 17.31 -19.53 7.57
C SER A 85 15.81 -19.33 7.66
N ARG A 86 15.02 -20.42 7.59
CA ARG A 86 13.57 -20.34 7.76
C ARG A 86 13.18 -19.81 9.13
N ASP A 87 13.81 -20.31 10.19
CA ASP A 87 13.57 -19.86 11.56
C ASP A 87 13.92 -18.37 11.74
N ASP A 88 14.95 -17.88 11.03
CA ASP A 88 15.26 -16.45 10.98
C ASP A 88 14.18 -15.61 10.31
N CYS A 89 13.68 -16.07 9.16
CA CYS A 89 12.56 -15.42 8.47
C CYS A 89 11.32 -15.37 9.36
N LEU A 90 10.95 -16.49 9.98
CA LEU A 90 9.78 -16.58 10.88
C LEU A 90 9.90 -15.63 12.07
N ARG A 91 11.09 -15.53 12.69
CA ARG A 91 11.34 -14.59 13.79
C ARG A 91 11.18 -13.12 13.38
N ARG A 92 11.34 -12.81 12.09
CA ARG A 92 11.15 -11.48 11.52
C ARG A 92 9.72 -11.23 11.01
N GLY A 93 8.80 -12.19 11.21
CA GLY A 93 7.43 -12.09 10.72
C GLY A 93 7.27 -12.39 9.22
N ALA A 94 8.22 -13.10 8.61
CA ALA A 94 8.19 -13.51 7.21
C ALA A 94 8.43 -15.03 7.06
N ASP A 95 8.50 -15.54 5.84
CA ASP A 95 8.96 -16.91 5.55
C ASP A 95 9.93 -16.86 4.35
N LEU A 96 10.58 -17.98 4.05
CA LEU A 96 11.44 -18.10 2.87
C LEU A 96 10.61 -17.88 1.59
N VAL A 97 11.23 -17.23 0.60
CA VAL A 97 10.53 -16.81 -0.62
C VAL A 97 9.96 -17.99 -1.41
N ILE A 98 8.71 -17.85 -1.85
CA ILE A 98 8.04 -18.73 -2.80
C ILE A 98 8.04 -18.01 -4.14
N ILE A 99 8.56 -18.66 -5.18
CA ILE A 99 8.63 -18.05 -6.51
C ILE A 99 7.39 -18.45 -7.30
N ASN A 100 6.46 -17.49 -7.46
CA ASN A 100 5.15 -17.72 -8.09
C ASN A 100 5.05 -17.14 -9.50
N SER A 101 6.08 -16.43 -9.97
CA SER A 101 6.05 -15.78 -11.28
C SER A 101 7.44 -15.64 -11.89
N ARG A 102 7.50 -15.45 -13.22
CA ARG A 102 8.76 -15.18 -13.92
C ARG A 102 9.36 -13.85 -13.44
N GLU A 103 8.52 -12.85 -13.18
CA GLU A 103 8.97 -11.54 -12.74
C GLU A 103 9.62 -11.61 -11.35
N GLU A 104 9.09 -12.43 -10.45
CA GLU A 104 9.68 -12.70 -9.13
C GLU A 104 10.99 -13.51 -9.24
N GLN A 105 11.03 -14.48 -10.16
CA GLN A 105 12.25 -15.20 -10.49
C GLN A 105 13.34 -14.25 -11.04
N ASP A 106 12.99 -13.30 -11.90
CA ASP A 106 13.93 -12.34 -12.48
C ASP A 106 14.35 -11.28 -11.46
N PHE A 107 13.45 -10.87 -10.57
CA PHE A 107 13.76 -9.96 -9.47
C PHE A 107 14.78 -10.56 -8.51
N THR A 108 14.56 -11.80 -8.06
CA THR A 108 15.47 -12.50 -7.13
C THR A 108 16.87 -12.70 -7.74
N ARG A 109 16.98 -12.86 -9.06
CA ARG A 109 18.27 -12.97 -9.77
C ARG A 109 19.13 -11.71 -9.71
N LYS A 110 18.53 -10.52 -9.57
CA LYS A 110 19.26 -9.24 -9.52
C LYS A 110 20.14 -9.07 -8.29
N PHE A 111 19.90 -9.85 -7.24
CA PHE A 111 20.66 -9.73 -6.00
C PHE A 111 22.04 -10.37 -6.08
N HIS A 112 22.34 -11.15 -7.12
CA HIS A 112 23.64 -11.79 -7.35
C HIS A 112 24.18 -12.53 -6.10
N ARG A 113 23.28 -13.12 -5.30
CA ARG A 113 23.60 -13.79 -4.04
C ARG A 113 22.93 -15.16 -3.98
N ILE A 114 23.72 -16.16 -3.62
CA ILE A 114 23.22 -17.50 -3.31
C ILE A 114 22.46 -17.42 -1.99
N SER A 115 21.14 -17.66 -2.03
CA SER A 115 20.24 -17.53 -0.88
C SER A 115 19.28 -18.72 -0.84
N TRP A 116 18.89 -19.15 0.36
CA TRP A 116 17.85 -20.16 0.51
C TRP A 116 16.48 -19.61 0.08
N ILE A 117 15.71 -20.45 -0.59
CA ILE A 117 14.31 -20.20 -0.96
C ILE A 117 13.41 -21.18 -0.22
N GLY A 118 12.09 -20.94 -0.26
CA GLY A 118 11.10 -21.72 0.47
C GLY A 118 10.85 -23.13 -0.09
N LEU A 119 11.72 -23.64 -0.96
CA LEU A 119 11.56 -24.96 -1.56
C LEU A 119 12.26 -26.00 -0.69
N THR A 120 11.53 -27.04 -0.27
CA THR A 120 12.03 -28.14 0.55
C THR A 120 11.59 -29.50 0.01
N LEU A 121 12.42 -30.52 0.19
CA LEU A 121 12.13 -31.88 -0.20
C LEU A 121 11.53 -32.61 1.00
N ARG A 122 10.30 -33.12 0.87
CA ARG A 122 9.71 -33.91 1.94
C ARG A 122 10.21 -35.36 1.86
N GLU A 123 10.93 -35.79 2.90
CA GLU A 123 11.61 -37.09 2.99
C GLU A 123 10.72 -38.30 2.67
N THR A 124 9.43 -38.23 2.99
CA THR A 124 8.52 -39.38 2.89
C THR A 124 8.09 -39.76 1.47
N LYS A 125 8.21 -38.85 0.49
CA LYS A 125 7.67 -39.09 -0.87
C LYS A 125 8.57 -38.59 -2.02
N GLY A 126 9.71 -37.95 -1.71
CA GLY A 126 10.56 -37.34 -2.75
C GLY A 126 9.88 -36.20 -3.50
N GLU A 127 8.85 -35.59 -2.92
CA GLU A 127 8.10 -34.48 -3.51
C GLU A 127 8.64 -33.15 -3.01
N TRP A 128 8.93 -32.24 -3.94
CA TRP A 128 9.28 -30.86 -3.65
C TRP A 128 8.03 -30.06 -3.27
N LYS A 129 8.12 -29.33 -2.16
CA LYS A 129 7.06 -28.47 -1.65
C LYS A 129 7.61 -27.11 -1.26
N TRP A 130 6.77 -26.10 -1.39
CA TRP A 130 7.04 -24.78 -0.84
C TRP A 130 6.74 -24.75 0.66
N VAL A 131 7.24 -23.72 1.35
CA VAL A 131 7.04 -23.52 2.79
C VAL A 131 5.57 -23.36 3.21
N ASP A 132 4.69 -22.99 2.27
CA ASP A 132 3.23 -22.95 2.42
C ASP A 132 2.55 -24.33 2.22
N GLY A 133 3.33 -25.36 1.92
CA GLY A 133 2.85 -26.73 1.69
C GLY A 133 2.36 -27.00 0.27
N THR A 134 2.33 -25.98 -0.61
CA THR A 134 1.95 -26.18 -2.00
C THR A 134 3.00 -27.04 -2.72
N PRO A 135 2.57 -28.01 -3.55
CA PRO A 135 3.50 -28.80 -4.33
C PRO A 135 4.17 -27.90 -5.38
N LEU A 136 5.40 -28.23 -5.77
CA LEU A 136 6.01 -27.63 -6.95
C LEU A 136 5.22 -28.07 -8.20
N THR A 137 4.17 -27.34 -8.56
CA THR A 137 3.36 -27.63 -9.74
C THR A 137 4.22 -27.48 -11.00
N LYS A 138 4.30 -28.56 -11.79
CA LYS A 138 5.04 -28.68 -13.07
C LYS A 138 4.63 -27.69 -14.18
N ARG A 139 3.84 -26.65 -13.89
CA ARG A 139 3.36 -25.63 -14.85
C ARG A 139 4.14 -24.31 -14.80
N PHE A 140 5.27 -24.27 -14.10
CA PHE A 140 6.38 -23.45 -14.53
C PHE A 140 7.31 -24.38 -15.29
N THR A 141 7.38 -24.21 -16.61
CA THR A 141 8.36 -24.89 -17.45
C THR A 141 9.69 -24.89 -16.71
N LEU A 142 10.17 -26.09 -16.39
CA LEU A 142 11.50 -26.34 -15.84
C LEU A 142 12.52 -25.43 -16.53
N LEU A 143 12.94 -24.38 -15.84
CA LEU A 143 14.25 -23.79 -16.03
C LEU A 143 15.02 -24.19 -14.78
N LEU A 144 15.61 -25.39 -14.86
CA LEU A 144 16.57 -25.91 -13.91
C LEU A 144 17.64 -24.86 -13.61
N PHE A 145 17.92 -24.74 -12.32
CA PHE A 145 19.18 -24.41 -11.64
C PHE A 145 20.19 -23.51 -12.35
N LEU A 146 20.68 -22.52 -11.61
CA LEU A 146 22.14 -22.38 -11.48
C LEU A 146 22.47 -22.16 -10.00
N PHE A 147 23.56 -22.82 -9.57
CA PHE A 147 24.26 -22.68 -8.30
C PHE A 147 24.60 -21.21 -7.98
#